data_AF-A0A2H0QZF2-F1
#
_entry.id   AF-A0A2H0QZF2-F1
#
_cell.length_a   1.000
_cell.length_b   1.000
_cell.length_c   1.000
_cell.angle_alpha   90.00
_cell.angle_beta   90.00
_cell.angle_gamma   90.00
#
_symmetry.space_group_name_H-M   'P 1'
#
loop_
_entity.id
_entity.type
_entity.pdbx_description
1 polymer ?
#
loop_
_entity_poly.entity_id
_entity_poly.type
_entity_poly.pdbx_seq_one_letter_code
_entity_poly.pdbx_strand_id
1 'polypeptide(L)'
;MSEKWVMRYRFFLNHIINSDEKEVGFNIDKRLVILAPTASNKKLNETKDLVLLARGFLSKEEAQSFGERVKTALQTLLVFSEIGVNIGLDEATGGFSSYMKEELLKQGVASYSNIHGLLVYKEHPNILIPVIEANGSSRFSKEKFLSDLKCSIKSANNYVINEDLDVAIDLYHSATMEVSPHAKLILSLCVIEQLTKKKDKPNDELELIDIALKPLKSIYESKYPSESKKDAKKSIEYKVIDSIEGLKKASNRSCCKDFLERVLSKEDSKEYDCLSSYRSKIAHPSHSKKKKELPSKAHKAQNLARKV
;
A
#
# COMPACT_ATOMS: atom_id res chain seq x y z
N MET A 1 -35.79 16.58 11.50
CA MET A 1 -34.36 16.63 11.84
C MET A 1 -33.58 16.49 10.54
N SER A 2 -32.53 17.28 10.30
CA SER A 2 -31.70 17.13 9.11
C SER A 2 -31.11 15.71 9.07
N GLU A 3 -31.20 15.01 7.94
CA GLU A 3 -30.51 13.73 7.77
C GLU A 3 -29.01 13.90 8.08
N LYS A 4 -28.45 13.00 8.87
CA LYS A 4 -27.01 12.96 9.19
C LYS A 4 -26.35 11.79 8.49
N TRP A 5 -25.05 11.89 8.30
CA TRP A 5 -24.24 10.85 7.69
C TRP A 5 -23.22 10.28 8.67
N VAL A 6 -22.82 9.04 8.42
CA VAL A 6 -21.84 8.26 9.18
C VAL A 6 -20.69 7.87 8.26
N MET A 7 -19.47 8.04 8.76
CA MET A 7 -18.25 7.51 8.18
C MET A 7 -17.84 6.27 8.99
N ARG A 8 -17.65 5.15 8.31
CA ARG A 8 -17.08 3.92 8.87
C ARG A 8 -15.87 3.52 8.03
N TYR A 9 -14.70 3.47 8.64
CA TYR A 9 -13.48 3.01 7.97
C TYR A 9 -13.02 1.70 8.59
N ARG A 10 -13.12 0.59 7.85
CA ARG A 10 -12.68 -0.74 8.30
C ARG A 10 -11.28 -1.06 7.79
N PHE A 11 -10.44 -1.64 8.64
CA PHE A 11 -9.07 -2.02 8.31
C PHE A 11 -8.61 -3.21 9.16
N PHE A 12 -7.54 -3.88 8.72
CA PHE A 12 -6.87 -4.91 9.51
C PHE A 12 -5.47 -4.50 9.89
N LEU A 13 -5.07 -4.73 11.14
CA LEU A 13 -3.69 -4.56 11.58
C LEU A 13 -2.95 -5.90 11.62
N ASN A 14 -1.63 -5.90 11.42
CA ASN A 14 -0.82 -7.08 11.75
C ASN A 14 -0.57 -7.25 13.26
N HIS A 15 -0.98 -6.27 14.09
CA HIS A 15 -0.93 -6.27 15.55
C HIS A 15 -2.32 -6.08 16.17
N ILE A 16 -2.51 -6.60 17.37
CA ILE A 16 -3.67 -6.35 18.22
C ILE A 16 -3.39 -5.15 19.13
N ILE A 17 -4.41 -4.35 19.40
CA ILE A 17 -4.33 -3.25 20.36
C ILE A 17 -4.54 -3.80 21.77
N ASN A 18 -3.55 -3.59 22.66
CA ASN A 18 -3.57 -4.06 24.04
C ASN A 18 -4.51 -3.21 24.89
N SER A 19 -5.82 -3.44 24.75
CA SER A 19 -6.87 -2.81 25.53
C SER A 19 -8.01 -3.79 25.77
N ASP A 20 -8.47 -3.85 27.03
CA ASP A 20 -9.66 -4.61 27.42
C ASP A 20 -10.97 -3.87 27.12
N GLU A 21 -10.90 -2.64 26.60
CA GLU A 21 -12.07 -1.87 26.19
C GLU A 21 -12.65 -2.43 24.89
N LYS A 22 -13.98 -2.35 24.75
CA LYS A 22 -14.67 -2.68 23.49
C LYS A 22 -14.59 -1.54 22.49
N GLU A 23 -14.60 -0.30 22.97
CA GLU A 23 -14.60 0.89 22.14
C GLU A 23 -13.77 1.97 22.82
N VAL A 24 -13.05 2.77 22.03
CA VAL A 24 -12.30 3.91 22.54
C VAL A 24 -12.65 5.15 21.72
N GLY A 25 -13.22 6.14 22.39
CA GLY A 25 -13.57 7.42 21.78
C GLY A 25 -12.43 8.45 21.87
N PHE A 26 -12.17 9.16 20.78
CA PHE A 26 -11.21 10.26 20.75
C PHE A 26 -11.63 11.33 19.74
N ASN A 27 -11.22 12.58 19.98
CA ASN A 27 -11.62 13.71 19.13
C ASN A 27 -10.59 14.00 18.03
N ILE A 28 -11.07 14.11 16.79
CA ILE A 28 -10.35 14.56 15.60
C ILE A 28 -11.12 15.76 15.02
N ASP A 29 -10.49 16.92 14.90
CA ASP A 29 -11.14 18.15 14.40
C ASP A 29 -12.50 18.47 15.07
N LYS A 30 -12.57 18.32 16.40
CA LYS A 30 -13.79 18.48 17.23
C LYS A 30 -14.89 17.42 16.98
N ARG A 31 -14.58 16.38 16.21
CA ARG A 31 -15.49 15.27 15.91
C ARG A 31 -15.07 14.05 16.71
N LEU A 32 -16.02 13.45 17.43
CA LEU A 32 -15.79 12.20 18.14
C LEU A 32 -15.65 11.07 17.12
N VAL A 33 -14.54 10.35 17.20
CA VAL A 33 -14.26 9.14 16.44
C VAL A 33 -14.11 7.99 17.43
N ILE A 34 -14.76 6.88 17.12
CA ILE A 34 -14.76 5.67 17.94
C ILE A 34 -13.93 4.62 17.22
N LEU A 35 -12.90 4.11 17.89
CA LEU A 35 -12.20 2.91 17.49
C LEU A 35 -12.86 1.70 18.14
N ALA A 36 -13.28 0.72 17.35
CA ALA A 36 -13.93 -0.49 17.83
C ALA A 36 -13.52 -1.72 17.00
N PRO A 37 -13.62 -2.94 17.54
CA PRO A 37 -13.68 -4.17 16.76
C PRO A 37 -14.79 -4.11 15.70
N THR A 38 -14.58 -4.75 14.55
CA THR A 38 -15.65 -4.91 13.56
C THR A 38 -16.80 -5.76 14.12
N ALA A 39 -16.49 -6.83 14.88
CA ALA A 39 -17.47 -7.59 15.66
C ALA A 39 -17.72 -6.98 17.06
N SER A 40 -18.95 -6.51 17.31
CA SER A 40 -19.34 -5.77 18.53
C SER A 40 -19.25 -6.55 19.86
N ASN A 41 -19.13 -7.88 19.80
CA ASN A 41 -19.01 -8.72 20.98
C ASN A 41 -17.58 -8.87 21.50
N LYS A 42 -16.57 -8.36 20.78
CA LYS A 42 -15.16 -8.47 21.12
C LYS A 42 -14.61 -7.23 21.84
N LYS A 43 -13.49 -7.41 22.51
CA LYS A 43 -12.60 -6.36 22.98
C LYS A 43 -11.54 -6.02 21.92
N LEU A 44 -10.92 -4.85 22.05
CA LEU A 44 -9.83 -4.44 21.16
C LEU A 44 -8.62 -5.40 21.21
N ASN A 45 -8.38 -6.04 22.35
CA ASN A 45 -7.30 -7.03 22.51
C ASN A 45 -7.61 -8.44 21.94
N GLU A 46 -8.76 -8.63 21.29
CA GLU A 46 -9.22 -9.93 20.77
C GLU A 46 -9.29 -9.99 19.24
N THR A 47 -9.07 -8.88 18.54
CA THR A 47 -9.16 -8.83 17.07
C THR A 47 -8.14 -7.88 16.43
N LYS A 48 -7.86 -8.15 15.16
CA LYS A 48 -7.11 -7.28 14.25
C LYS A 48 -8.02 -6.51 13.29
N ASP A 49 -9.28 -6.94 13.18
CA ASP A 49 -10.31 -6.35 12.33
C ASP A 49 -11.00 -5.21 13.09
N LEU A 50 -10.70 -3.99 12.70
CA LEU A 50 -11.06 -2.78 13.42
C LEU A 50 -11.83 -1.82 12.52
N VAL A 51 -12.63 -0.98 13.15
CA VAL A 51 -13.33 0.14 12.51
C VAL A 51 -13.06 1.45 13.23
N LEU A 52 -12.92 2.51 12.45
CA LEU A 52 -13.07 3.89 12.91
C LEU A 52 -14.45 4.40 12.52
N LEU A 53 -15.22 4.85 13.49
CA LEU A 53 -16.60 5.31 13.32
C LEU A 53 -16.72 6.78 13.70
N ALA A 54 -17.23 7.61 12.79
CA ALA A 54 -17.56 9.01 13.05
C ALA A 54 -18.97 9.31 12.54
N ARG A 55 -19.75 10.06 13.32
CA ARG A 55 -21.17 10.34 13.03
C ARG A 55 -21.46 11.83 12.96
N GLY A 56 -22.69 12.18 12.58
CA GLY A 56 -23.20 13.55 12.64
C GLY A 56 -22.74 14.47 11.49
N PHE A 57 -22.29 13.91 10.37
CA PHE A 57 -21.95 14.70 9.18
C PHE A 57 -23.21 15.27 8.51
N LEU A 58 -23.12 16.47 7.94
CA LEU A 58 -24.25 17.15 7.30
C LEU A 58 -24.49 16.66 5.87
N SER A 59 -23.44 16.18 5.20
CA SER A 59 -23.53 15.62 3.86
C SER A 59 -22.69 14.35 3.71
N LYS A 60 -22.97 13.61 2.64
CA LYS A 60 -22.19 12.42 2.26
C LYS A 60 -20.76 12.82 1.90
N GLU A 61 -20.59 13.93 1.20
CA GLU A 61 -19.32 14.46 0.71
C GLU A 61 -18.42 14.86 1.89
N GLU A 62 -18.99 15.46 2.94
CA GLU A 62 -18.26 15.79 4.17
C GLU A 62 -17.75 14.53 4.88
N ALA A 63 -18.59 13.49 5.00
CA ALA A 63 -18.23 12.22 5.60
C ALA A 63 -17.17 11.46 4.77
N GLN A 64 -17.30 11.49 3.45
CA GLN A 64 -16.37 10.89 2.50
C GLN A 64 -14.99 11.55 2.59
N SER A 65 -14.93 12.88 2.48
CA SER A 65 -13.69 13.64 2.60
C SER A 65 -13.03 13.43 3.97
N PHE A 66 -13.81 13.36 5.05
CA PHE A 66 -13.28 13.02 6.37
C PHE A 66 -12.67 11.61 6.41
N GLY A 67 -13.36 10.62 5.82
CA GLY A 67 -12.88 9.24 5.71
C GLY A 67 -11.57 9.11 4.93
N GLU A 68 -11.44 9.83 3.82
CA GLU A 68 -10.20 9.87 3.03
C GLU A 68 -9.03 10.46 3.83
N ARG A 69 -9.26 11.53 4.61
CA ARG A 69 -8.22 12.06 5.51
C ARG A 69 -7.82 11.08 6.60
N VAL A 70 -8.79 10.33 7.13
CA VAL A 70 -8.53 9.25 8.10
C VAL A 70 -7.70 8.13 7.47
N LYS A 71 -8.03 7.70 6.23
CA LYS A 71 -7.23 6.73 5.46
C LYS A 71 -5.78 7.18 5.34
N THR A 72 -5.54 8.37 4.81
CA THR A 72 -4.21 8.97 4.61
C THR A 72 -3.43 8.99 5.93
N ALA A 73 -4.06 9.46 7.00
CA ALA A 73 -3.42 9.55 8.30
C ALA A 73 -3.09 8.19 8.91
N LEU A 74 -3.99 7.22 8.77
CA LEU A 74 -3.81 5.85 9.25
C LEU A 74 -2.66 5.17 8.51
N GLN A 75 -2.65 5.22 7.17
CA GLN A 75 -1.58 4.67 6.34
C GLN A 75 -0.23 5.29 6.73
N THR A 76 -0.15 6.62 6.79
CA THR A 76 1.08 7.35 7.10
C THR A 76 1.60 7.04 8.51
N LEU A 77 0.71 7.08 9.51
CA LEU A 77 1.06 6.75 10.89
C LEU A 77 1.72 5.38 11.01
N LEU A 78 1.12 4.39 10.33
CA LEU A 78 1.48 3.01 10.53
C LEU A 78 2.78 2.65 9.82
N VAL A 79 3.16 3.38 8.76
CA VAL A 79 4.51 3.36 8.20
C VAL A 79 5.54 3.74 9.28
N PHE A 80 5.35 4.88 9.95
CA PHE A 80 6.25 5.36 11.00
C PHE A 80 6.30 4.43 12.23
N SER A 81 5.17 3.78 12.53
CA SER A 81 5.04 2.87 13.67
C SER A 81 5.51 1.44 13.39
N GLU A 82 5.94 1.13 12.16
CA GLU A 82 6.29 -0.23 11.72
C GLU A 82 5.14 -1.24 11.90
N ILE A 83 3.89 -0.75 11.79
CA ILE A 83 2.68 -1.58 11.87
C ILE A 83 2.15 -1.73 10.45
N GLY A 84 1.92 -2.97 10.03
CA GLY A 84 1.30 -3.24 8.75
C GLY A 84 -0.20 -3.08 8.87
N VAL A 85 -0.81 -2.38 7.92
CA VAL A 85 -2.27 -2.25 7.81
C VAL A 85 -2.77 -2.69 6.45
N ASN A 86 -3.87 -3.43 6.43
CA ASN A 86 -4.65 -3.66 5.23
C ASN A 86 -5.89 -2.78 5.29
N ILE A 87 -5.87 -1.71 4.51
CA ILE A 87 -6.94 -0.71 4.43
C ILE A 87 -8.11 -1.12 3.53
N GLY A 88 -7.97 -2.19 2.75
CA GLY A 88 -8.99 -2.63 1.80
C GLY A 88 -9.06 -1.77 0.54
N LEU A 89 -9.93 -2.18 -0.39
CA LEU A 89 -10.13 -1.55 -1.70
C LEU A 89 -11.53 -0.91 -1.81
N ASP A 90 -12.15 -0.59 -0.67
CA ASP A 90 -13.54 -0.12 -0.57
C ASP A 90 -14.55 -1.12 -1.15
N GLU A 91 -14.22 -2.42 -1.10
CA GLU A 91 -15.03 -3.51 -1.62
C GLU A 91 -15.83 -4.24 -0.54
N ALA A 92 -16.98 -4.77 -0.93
CA ALA A 92 -17.83 -5.58 -0.06
C ALA A 92 -17.21 -6.96 0.18
N THR A 93 -16.89 -7.25 1.44
CA THR A 93 -16.39 -8.57 1.87
C THR A 93 -17.49 -9.48 2.43
N GLY A 94 -18.70 -8.94 2.59
CA GLY A 94 -19.87 -9.65 3.05
C GLY A 94 -21.12 -8.78 2.93
N GLY A 95 -22.29 -9.39 2.88
CA GLY A 95 -23.55 -8.65 2.74
C GLY A 95 -24.75 -9.58 2.68
N PHE A 96 -25.91 -9.00 2.92
CA PHE A 96 -27.19 -9.68 2.69
C PHE A 96 -27.57 -9.62 1.20
N SER A 97 -28.35 -10.60 0.74
CA SER A 97 -28.98 -10.56 -0.59
C SER A 97 -29.92 -9.36 -0.69
N SER A 98 -30.20 -8.89 -1.93
CA SER A 98 -31.14 -7.78 -2.17
C SER A 98 -32.50 -8.02 -1.49
N TYR A 99 -33.05 -9.23 -1.63
CA TYR A 99 -34.28 -9.66 -0.98
C TYR A 99 -34.25 -9.48 0.54
N MET A 100 -33.18 -9.94 1.21
CA MET A 100 -33.02 -9.79 2.66
C MET A 100 -32.87 -8.32 3.08
N LYS A 101 -32.18 -7.50 2.27
CA LYS A 101 -32.02 -6.06 2.55
C LYS A 101 -33.37 -5.33 2.51
N GLU A 102 -34.21 -5.66 1.54
CA GLU A 102 -35.58 -5.13 1.43
C GLU A 102 -36.45 -5.54 2.61
N GLU A 103 -36.38 -6.81 3.01
CA GLU A 103 -37.17 -7.31 4.13
C GLU A 103 -36.78 -6.68 5.47
N LEU A 104 -35.47 -6.52 5.72
CA LEU A 104 -34.96 -5.77 6.88
C LEU A 104 -35.42 -4.31 6.86
N LEU A 105 -35.43 -3.67 5.68
CA LEU A 105 -35.86 -2.29 5.55
C LEU A 105 -37.35 -2.12 5.89
N LYS A 106 -38.22 -3.07 5.48
CA LYS A 106 -39.64 -3.08 5.87
C LYS A 106 -39.83 -3.19 7.39
N GLN A 107 -38.89 -3.84 8.08
CA GLN A 107 -38.85 -3.95 9.55
C GLN A 107 -38.21 -2.72 10.22
N GLY A 108 -37.89 -1.67 9.46
CA GLY A 108 -37.23 -0.47 9.98
C GLY A 108 -35.77 -0.71 10.38
N VAL A 109 -35.08 -1.63 9.70
CA VAL A 109 -33.65 -1.91 9.88
C VAL A 109 -32.91 -1.61 8.59
N ALA A 110 -32.02 -0.61 8.62
CA ALA A 110 -31.12 -0.34 7.51
C ALA A 110 -30.00 -1.39 7.49
N SER A 111 -29.75 -2.00 6.35
CA SER A 111 -28.68 -2.98 6.20
C SER A 111 -27.66 -2.55 5.15
N TYR A 112 -26.38 -2.68 5.51
CA TYR A 112 -25.27 -2.32 4.63
C TYR A 112 -24.33 -3.50 4.46
N SER A 113 -23.67 -3.56 3.31
CA SER A 113 -22.60 -4.53 3.08
C SER A 113 -21.40 -4.19 3.98
N ASN A 114 -20.67 -5.22 4.42
CA ASN A 114 -19.44 -5.04 5.18
C ASN A 114 -18.29 -4.72 4.22
N ILE A 115 -18.13 -3.43 3.96
CA ILE A 115 -17.03 -2.89 3.17
C ILE A 115 -15.73 -2.98 3.97
N HIS A 116 -14.67 -3.45 3.32
CA HIS A 116 -13.30 -3.33 3.79
C HIS A 116 -12.68 -2.08 3.17
N GLY A 117 -12.51 -1.03 3.99
CA GLY A 117 -12.23 0.33 3.56
C GLY A 117 -13.30 1.30 4.05
N LEU A 118 -13.51 2.37 3.29
CA LEU A 118 -14.43 3.46 3.58
C LEU A 118 -15.86 3.11 3.18
N LEU A 119 -16.76 3.15 4.16
CA LEU A 119 -18.20 3.10 3.98
C LEU A 119 -18.82 4.38 4.53
N VAL A 120 -19.51 5.12 3.65
CA VAL A 120 -20.32 6.29 4.02
C VAL A 120 -21.79 5.99 3.81
N TYR A 121 -22.60 6.23 4.85
CA TYR A 121 -24.02 5.91 4.82
C TYR A 121 -24.84 6.86 5.69
N LYS A 122 -26.16 6.88 5.47
CA LYS A 122 -27.08 7.71 6.27
C LYS A 122 -27.19 7.16 7.68
N GLU A 123 -27.21 8.05 8.67
CA GLU A 123 -27.44 7.68 10.05
C GLU A 123 -28.86 7.15 10.22
N HIS A 124 -28.97 5.97 10.84
CA HIS A 124 -30.24 5.28 11.06
C HIS A 124 -30.24 4.68 12.48
N PRO A 125 -31.37 4.70 13.22
CA PRO A 125 -31.40 4.20 14.60
C PRO A 125 -31.06 2.71 14.69
N ASN A 126 -31.50 1.91 13.70
CA ASN A 126 -31.25 0.48 13.63
C ASN A 126 -30.42 0.15 12.38
N ILE A 127 -29.16 -0.24 12.57
CA ILE A 127 -28.24 -0.59 11.48
C ILE A 127 -27.71 -2.01 11.68
N LEU A 128 -27.70 -2.81 10.62
CA LEU A 128 -27.11 -4.14 10.61
C LEU A 128 -26.02 -4.25 9.53
N ILE A 129 -24.81 -4.65 9.94
CA ILE A 129 -23.67 -4.93 9.07
C ILE A 129 -23.15 -6.35 9.39
N PRO A 130 -23.18 -7.31 8.46
CA PRO A 130 -22.77 -8.69 8.74
C PRO A 130 -21.24 -8.82 8.78
N VAL A 131 -20.70 -9.56 9.76
CA VAL A 131 -19.24 -9.69 9.99
C VAL A 131 -18.81 -11.16 9.96
N ILE A 132 -17.71 -11.45 9.26
CA ILE A 132 -17.06 -12.77 9.17
C ILE A 132 -15.58 -12.57 9.52
N GLU A 133 -15.01 -13.37 10.42
CA GLU A 133 -13.65 -13.14 10.97
C GLU A 133 -12.78 -14.41 11.07
N ALA A 134 -11.45 -14.23 10.99
CA ALA A 134 -10.41 -15.22 11.25
C ALA A 134 -9.29 -14.59 12.12
N ASN A 135 -8.68 -15.33 13.07
CA ASN A 135 -7.84 -14.74 14.14
C ASN A 135 -6.41 -15.34 14.26
N GLY A 136 -5.42 -14.49 14.62
CA GLY A 136 -4.06 -14.81 15.10
C GLY A 136 -3.26 -13.52 15.40
N SER A 137 -2.40 -13.43 16.44
CA SER A 137 -1.95 -12.09 16.93
C SER A 137 -0.60 -11.90 17.68
N SER A 138 -0.15 -10.64 17.68
CA SER A 138 0.91 -9.98 18.49
C SER A 138 0.34 -8.68 19.09
N ARG A 139 0.89 -8.10 20.19
CA ARG A 139 0.27 -6.97 20.93
C ARG A 139 0.97 -5.61 20.72
N PHE A 140 0.23 -4.49 20.73
CA PHE A 140 0.69 -3.09 20.62
C PHE A 140 -0.02 -2.18 21.64
N SER A 141 0.59 -1.08 22.11
CA SER A 141 -0.03 -0.17 23.11
C SER A 141 -1.15 0.70 22.51
N LYS A 142 -2.29 0.78 23.20
CA LYS A 142 -3.45 1.61 22.83
C LYS A 142 -3.14 3.11 22.90
N GLU A 143 -2.59 3.57 24.02
CA GLU A 143 -2.40 4.99 24.31
C GLU A 143 -1.48 5.64 23.26
N LYS A 144 -0.40 4.94 22.91
CA LYS A 144 0.53 5.35 21.85
C LYS A 144 -0.18 5.44 20.49
N PHE A 145 -0.89 4.38 20.10
CA PHE A 145 -1.62 4.34 18.82
C PHE A 145 -2.57 5.53 18.65
N LEU A 146 -3.38 5.83 19.67
CA LEU A 146 -4.39 6.89 19.60
C LEU A 146 -3.77 8.29 19.58
N SER A 147 -2.73 8.50 20.39
CA SER A 147 -1.98 9.76 20.39
C SER A 147 -1.38 10.05 19.02
N ASP A 148 -0.71 9.05 18.45
CA ASP A 148 -0.02 9.20 17.18
C ASP A 148 -1.03 9.36 16.01
N LEU A 149 -2.15 8.64 16.03
CA LEU A 149 -3.23 8.80 15.04
C LEU A 149 -3.84 10.20 15.06
N LYS A 150 -4.09 10.74 16.26
CA LYS A 150 -4.60 12.10 16.40
C LYS A 150 -3.61 13.14 15.86
N CYS A 151 -2.31 12.91 16.05
CA CYS A 151 -1.27 13.77 15.49
C CYS A 151 -1.22 13.67 13.96
N SER A 152 -1.21 12.46 13.41
CA SER A 152 -1.16 12.21 11.97
C SER A 152 -2.36 12.81 11.23
N ILE A 153 -3.58 12.75 11.78
CA ILE A 153 -4.75 13.33 11.11
C ILE A 153 -4.67 14.85 11.03
N LYS A 154 -4.20 15.53 12.09
CA LYS A 154 -3.98 16.98 12.04
C LYS A 154 -2.99 17.37 10.95
N SER A 155 -1.96 16.54 10.78
CA SER A 155 -0.93 16.73 9.76
C SER A 155 -1.34 16.22 8.37
N ALA A 156 -2.39 15.40 8.24
CA ALA A 156 -2.81 14.81 6.97
C ALA A 156 -3.18 15.85 5.91
N ASN A 157 -3.70 17.01 6.32
CA ASN A 157 -3.96 18.13 5.40
C ASN A 157 -2.67 18.73 4.79
N ASN A 158 -1.51 18.48 5.41
CA ASN A 158 -0.21 18.97 4.95
C ASN A 158 0.51 17.96 4.03
N TYR A 159 0.01 16.73 3.94
CA TYR A 159 0.61 15.69 3.12
C TYR A 159 -0.19 15.51 1.84
N VAL A 160 0.46 15.77 0.70
CA VAL A 160 -0.06 15.39 -0.61
C VAL A 160 0.52 14.02 -0.95
N ILE A 161 -0.25 12.97 -0.74
CA ILE A 161 0.09 11.63 -1.23
C ILE A 161 -0.24 11.59 -2.71
N ASN A 162 0.79 11.55 -3.56
CA ASN A 162 0.62 11.28 -4.98
C ASN A 162 0.48 9.77 -5.22
N GLU A 163 0.12 9.39 -6.44
CA GLU A 163 -0.09 7.99 -6.82
C GLU A 163 1.16 7.12 -6.55
N ASP A 164 2.36 7.62 -6.87
CA ASP A 164 3.60 6.87 -6.62
C ASP A 164 3.82 6.57 -5.12
N LEU A 165 3.54 7.55 -4.26
CA LEU A 165 3.67 7.41 -2.81
C LEU A 165 2.57 6.52 -2.23
N ASP A 166 1.33 6.59 -2.73
CA ASP A 166 0.24 5.71 -2.30
C ASP A 166 0.59 4.25 -2.58
N VAL A 167 1.07 3.94 -3.79
CA VAL A 167 1.53 2.60 -4.17
C VAL A 167 2.71 2.15 -3.30
N ALA A 168 3.66 3.04 -3.03
CA ALA A 168 4.81 2.72 -2.18
C ALA A 168 4.39 2.41 -0.73
N ILE A 169 3.44 3.17 -0.18
CA ILE A 169 2.86 2.95 1.15
C ILE A 169 2.14 1.60 1.21
N ASP A 170 1.35 1.27 0.20
CA ASP A 170 0.63 -0.01 0.14
C ASP A 170 1.59 -1.21 0.01
N LEU A 171 2.65 -1.06 -0.79
CA LEU A 171 3.74 -2.05 -0.87
C LEU A 171 4.45 -2.22 0.49
N TYR A 172 4.69 -1.13 1.21
CA TYR A 172 5.33 -1.17 2.52
C TYR A 172 4.45 -1.86 3.57
N HIS A 173 3.16 -1.56 3.60
CA HIS A 173 2.22 -2.23 4.48
C HIS A 173 2.13 -3.71 4.16
N SER A 174 2.06 -4.07 2.89
CA SER A 174 2.09 -5.46 2.42
C SER A 174 3.37 -6.17 2.88
N ALA A 175 4.53 -5.54 2.73
CA ALA A 175 5.81 -6.07 3.21
C ALA A 175 5.79 -6.30 4.73
N THR A 176 5.16 -5.40 5.48
CA THR A 176 5.09 -5.45 6.95
C THR A 176 4.11 -6.52 7.46
N MET A 177 3.04 -6.79 6.70
CA MET A 177 2.09 -7.86 6.99
C MET A 177 2.57 -9.25 6.54
N GLU A 178 3.51 -9.31 5.60
CA GLU A 178 4.02 -10.55 5.04
C GLU A 178 4.81 -11.39 6.06
N VAL A 179 4.50 -12.69 6.12
CA VAL A 179 5.16 -13.68 6.99
C VAL A 179 6.39 -14.26 6.30
N SER A 180 6.33 -14.45 4.97
CA SER A 180 7.43 -14.96 4.16
C SER A 180 8.57 -13.95 4.07
N PRO A 181 9.78 -14.29 4.58
CA PRO A 181 10.94 -13.42 4.46
C PRO A 181 11.31 -13.09 3.00
N HIS A 182 10.98 -13.99 2.06
CA HIS A 182 11.26 -13.79 0.64
C HIS A 182 10.39 -12.67 0.06
N ALA A 183 9.07 -12.78 0.24
CA ALA A 183 8.12 -11.79 -0.26
C ALA A 183 8.33 -10.44 0.46
N LYS A 184 8.58 -10.43 1.76
CA LYS A 184 8.92 -9.23 2.52
C LYS A 184 10.14 -8.49 1.95
N LEU A 185 11.22 -9.20 1.64
CA LEU A 185 12.40 -8.62 1.00
C LEU A 185 12.07 -8.01 -0.37
N ILE A 186 11.32 -8.73 -1.21
CA ILE A 186 10.95 -8.25 -2.55
C ILE A 186 10.09 -6.99 -2.45
N LEU A 187 9.00 -7.06 -1.69
CA LEU A 187 8.07 -5.94 -1.51
C LEU A 187 8.78 -4.71 -0.95
N SER A 188 9.65 -4.87 0.04
CA SER A 188 10.43 -3.75 0.60
C SER A 188 11.35 -3.09 -0.43
N LEU A 189 11.98 -3.88 -1.31
CA LEU A 189 12.78 -3.31 -2.40
C LEU A 189 11.91 -2.62 -3.46
N CYS A 190 10.70 -3.14 -3.71
CA CYS A 190 9.74 -2.52 -4.62
C CYS A 190 9.26 -1.15 -4.12
N VAL A 191 9.17 -0.92 -2.80
CA VAL A 191 8.89 0.41 -2.22
C VAL A 191 9.94 1.43 -2.70
N ILE A 192 11.22 1.09 -2.56
CA ILE A 192 12.33 1.97 -2.96
C ILE A 192 12.33 2.16 -4.47
N GLU A 193 12.10 1.10 -5.24
CA GLU A 193 12.01 1.15 -6.70
C GLU A 193 10.85 2.03 -7.18
N GLN A 194 9.69 1.98 -6.52
CA GLN A 194 8.51 2.78 -6.84
C GLN A 194 8.76 4.28 -6.61
N LEU A 195 9.42 4.63 -5.51
CA LEU A 195 9.75 6.03 -5.18
C LEU A 195 10.92 6.58 -6.03
N THR A 196 11.63 5.71 -6.75
CA THR A 196 12.76 6.08 -7.58
C THR A 196 12.32 6.42 -9.00
N LYS A 197 12.53 7.69 -9.41
CA LYS A 197 12.35 8.10 -10.81
C LYS A 197 13.48 7.54 -11.67
N LYS A 198 13.13 6.87 -12.77
CA LYS A 198 14.10 6.47 -13.79
C LYS A 198 14.67 7.72 -14.46
N LYS A 199 15.98 7.70 -14.70
CA LYS A 199 16.70 8.73 -15.44
C LYS A 199 17.19 8.18 -16.76
N ASP A 200 17.28 9.06 -17.74
CA ASP A 200 18.04 8.76 -18.94
C ASP A 200 19.54 8.71 -18.61
N LYS A 201 20.29 7.99 -19.44
CA LYS A 201 21.75 7.96 -19.34
C LYS A 201 22.38 9.32 -19.69
N PRO A 202 23.65 9.55 -19.28
CA PRO A 202 24.44 10.68 -19.78
C PRO A 202 24.43 10.79 -21.32
N ASN A 203 24.51 12.02 -21.83
CA ASN A 203 24.35 12.30 -23.28
C ASN A 203 25.40 11.58 -24.14
N ASP A 204 26.64 11.47 -23.67
CA ASP A 204 27.71 10.73 -24.33
C ASP A 204 27.40 9.22 -24.45
N GLU A 205 26.83 8.60 -23.42
CA GLU A 205 26.35 7.22 -23.50
C GLU A 205 25.15 7.08 -24.46
N LEU A 206 24.24 8.06 -24.47
CA LEU A 206 23.09 8.07 -25.40
C LEU A 206 23.54 8.17 -26.85
N GLU A 207 24.54 9.01 -27.15
CA GLU A 207 25.12 9.14 -28.49
C GLU A 207 25.73 7.81 -28.97
N LEU A 208 26.46 7.11 -28.11
CA LEU A 208 27.01 5.79 -28.46
C LEU A 208 25.92 4.75 -28.73
N ILE A 209 24.83 4.75 -27.94
CA ILE A 209 23.68 3.89 -28.17
C ILE A 209 23.01 4.22 -29.51
N ASP A 210 22.87 5.51 -29.84
CA ASP A 210 22.27 5.94 -31.11
C ASP A 210 23.12 5.58 -32.33
N ILE A 211 24.46 5.66 -32.21
CA ILE A 211 25.39 5.17 -33.24
C ILE A 211 25.19 3.67 -33.47
N ALA A 212 25.04 2.87 -32.42
CA ALA A 212 24.82 1.43 -32.53
C ALA A 212 23.44 1.08 -33.11
N LEU A 213 22.40 1.86 -32.78
CA LEU A 213 21.02 1.63 -33.25
C LEU A 213 20.83 1.96 -34.73
N LYS A 214 21.52 2.99 -35.24
CA LYS A 214 21.35 3.47 -36.61
C LYS A 214 21.48 2.37 -37.69
N PRO A 215 22.57 1.56 -37.75
CA PRO A 215 22.68 0.49 -38.74
C PRO A 215 21.63 -0.62 -38.53
N LEU A 216 21.29 -0.95 -37.29
CA LEU A 216 20.31 -1.99 -36.98
C LEU A 216 18.90 -1.61 -37.47
N LYS A 217 18.50 -0.36 -37.24
CA LYS A 217 17.22 0.18 -37.72
C LYS A 217 17.15 0.17 -39.24
N SER A 218 18.22 0.58 -39.92
CA SER A 218 18.29 0.56 -41.38
C SER A 218 18.17 -0.86 -41.96
N ILE A 219 18.83 -1.86 -41.33
CA ILE A 219 18.70 -3.27 -41.73
C ILE A 219 17.26 -3.77 -41.53
N TYR A 220 16.65 -3.44 -40.38
CA TYR A 220 15.28 -3.83 -40.08
C TYR A 220 14.29 -3.23 -41.09
N GLU A 221 14.35 -1.92 -41.33
CA GLU A 221 13.49 -1.21 -42.28
C GLU A 221 13.65 -1.73 -43.71
N SER A 222 14.87 -2.09 -44.11
CA SER A 222 15.12 -2.68 -45.44
C SER A 222 14.51 -4.08 -45.59
N LYS A 223 14.48 -4.89 -44.53
CA LYS A 223 13.91 -6.26 -44.57
C LYS A 223 12.39 -6.26 -44.42
N TYR A 224 11.85 -5.29 -43.70
CA TYR A 224 10.44 -5.25 -43.28
C TYR A 224 9.78 -3.89 -43.60
N PRO A 225 9.76 -3.46 -44.87
CA PRO A 225 9.36 -2.09 -45.25
C PRO A 225 7.89 -1.74 -44.98
N SER A 226 7.02 -2.74 -44.80
CA SER A 226 5.57 -2.57 -44.59
C SER A 226 5.03 -3.39 -43.42
N GLU A 227 5.90 -3.86 -42.54
CA GLU A 227 5.50 -4.73 -41.42
C GLU A 227 4.78 -3.94 -40.32
N SER A 228 3.69 -4.51 -39.80
CA SER A 228 2.95 -3.90 -38.69
C SER A 228 3.80 -3.95 -37.41
N LYS A 229 3.65 -2.97 -36.50
CA LYS A 229 4.32 -2.99 -35.17
C LYS A 229 4.04 -4.27 -34.36
N LYS A 230 2.93 -4.97 -34.62
CA LYS A 230 2.60 -6.24 -33.93
C LYS A 230 3.42 -7.40 -34.47
N ASP A 231 3.68 -7.42 -35.77
CA ASP A 231 4.48 -8.47 -36.41
C ASP A 231 5.98 -8.21 -36.23
N ALA A 232 6.38 -6.94 -36.20
CA ALA A 232 7.72 -6.47 -35.84
C ALA A 232 8.24 -7.10 -34.54
N LYS A 233 7.39 -7.19 -33.50
CA LYS A 233 7.77 -7.78 -32.19
C LYS A 233 8.18 -9.25 -32.25
N LYS A 234 7.88 -9.95 -33.35
CA LYS A 234 8.28 -11.36 -33.55
C LYS A 234 9.69 -11.47 -34.15
N SER A 235 10.14 -10.49 -34.94
CA SER A 235 11.46 -10.44 -35.56
C SER A 235 12.59 -10.42 -34.50
N ILE A 236 13.70 -11.09 -34.81
CA ILE A 236 14.90 -11.08 -33.96
C ILE A 236 15.55 -9.70 -33.99
N GLU A 237 15.64 -9.08 -35.17
CA GLU A 237 16.20 -7.75 -35.37
C GLU A 237 15.47 -6.69 -34.54
N TYR A 238 14.13 -6.71 -34.54
CA TYR A 238 13.36 -5.79 -33.70
C TYR A 238 13.62 -6.02 -32.21
N LYS A 239 13.70 -7.28 -31.75
CA LYS A 239 14.03 -7.59 -30.34
C LYS A 239 15.41 -7.09 -29.94
N VAL A 240 16.39 -7.15 -30.85
CA VAL A 240 17.74 -6.60 -30.62
C VAL A 240 17.69 -5.08 -30.53
N ILE A 241 16.98 -4.41 -31.46
CA ILE A 241 16.77 -2.95 -31.43
C ILE A 241 16.11 -2.53 -30.12
N ASP A 242 15.01 -3.17 -29.74
CA ASP A 242 14.25 -2.89 -28.51
C ASP A 242 15.13 -3.11 -27.25
N SER A 243 15.95 -4.17 -27.25
CA SER A 243 16.90 -4.43 -26.16
C SER A 243 17.95 -3.32 -26.01
N ILE A 244 18.49 -2.82 -27.14
CA ILE A 244 19.49 -1.74 -27.14
C ILE A 244 18.83 -0.39 -26.82
N GLU A 245 17.63 -0.11 -27.32
CA GLU A 245 16.85 1.07 -26.96
C GLU A 245 16.54 1.09 -25.46
N GLY A 246 16.26 -0.07 -24.87
CA GLY A 246 16.10 -0.23 -23.43
C GLY A 246 17.33 0.19 -22.62
N LEU A 247 18.53 0.14 -23.21
CA LEU A 247 19.76 0.60 -22.58
C LEU A 247 19.82 2.13 -22.43
N LYS A 248 19.02 2.92 -23.15
CA LYS A 248 19.03 4.40 -23.03
C LYS A 248 18.68 4.89 -21.62
N LYS A 249 17.94 4.08 -20.86
CA LYS A 249 17.61 4.38 -19.47
C LYS A 249 18.66 3.80 -18.54
N ALA A 250 19.02 4.56 -17.50
CA ALA A 250 19.86 4.02 -16.43
C ALA A 250 19.16 2.82 -15.77
N SER A 251 19.96 1.83 -15.34
CA SER A 251 19.39 0.67 -14.66
C SER A 251 18.62 1.07 -13.40
N ASN A 252 17.52 0.38 -13.09
CA ASN A 252 16.73 0.65 -11.87
C ASN A 252 17.63 0.66 -10.63
N ARG A 253 18.57 -0.30 -10.55
CA ARG A 253 19.53 -0.41 -9.45
C ARG A 253 20.41 0.83 -9.31
N SER A 254 20.93 1.36 -10.43
CA SER A 254 21.72 2.60 -10.41
C SER A 254 20.88 3.79 -9.97
N CYS A 255 19.67 3.93 -10.53
CA CYS A 255 18.77 5.02 -10.15
C CYS A 255 18.42 4.98 -8.66
N CYS A 256 18.17 3.78 -8.10
CA CYS A 256 17.84 3.60 -6.68
C CYS A 256 19.02 3.95 -5.79
N LYS A 257 20.25 3.58 -6.18
CA LYS A 257 21.46 3.99 -5.45
C LYS A 257 21.62 5.50 -5.41
N ASP A 258 21.57 6.16 -6.57
CA ASP A 258 21.68 7.62 -6.65
C ASP A 258 20.59 8.31 -5.83
N PHE A 259 19.37 7.76 -5.86
CA PHE A 259 18.24 8.24 -5.09
C PHE A 259 18.49 8.12 -3.58
N LEU A 260 18.93 6.94 -3.10
CA LEU A 260 19.25 6.70 -1.70
C LEU A 260 20.42 7.54 -1.20
N GLU A 261 21.46 7.76 -2.01
CA GLU A 261 22.57 8.64 -1.64
C GLU A 261 22.13 10.09 -1.46
N ARG A 262 21.11 10.52 -2.23
CA ARG A 262 20.56 11.87 -2.16
C ARG A 262 19.62 12.08 -0.97
N VAL A 263 18.76 11.10 -0.68
CA VAL A 263 17.70 11.25 0.35
C VAL A 263 18.10 10.68 1.71
N LEU A 264 19.08 9.77 1.77
CA LEU A 264 19.59 9.15 2.99
C LEU A 264 21.12 9.30 3.09
N SER A 265 21.87 8.21 2.87
CA SER A 265 23.32 8.14 3.05
C SER A 265 23.99 7.22 2.03
N LYS A 266 25.32 7.33 1.90
CA LYS A 266 26.12 6.42 1.06
C LYS A 266 26.12 4.99 1.60
N GLU A 267 26.04 4.84 2.91
CA GLU A 267 25.95 3.56 3.61
C GLU A 267 24.63 2.84 3.27
N ASP A 268 23.50 3.57 3.28
CA ASP A 268 22.19 3.05 2.92
C ASP A 268 22.13 2.62 1.43
N SER A 269 22.77 3.38 0.52
CA SER A 269 22.94 3.01 -0.90
C SER A 269 23.74 1.70 -1.08
N LYS A 270 24.83 1.53 -0.32
CA LYS A 270 25.61 0.28 -0.31
C LYS A 270 24.80 -0.89 0.25
N GLU A 271 23.99 -0.66 1.29
CA GLU A 271 23.12 -1.70 1.86
C GLU A 271 22.05 -2.13 0.84
N TYR A 272 21.41 -1.19 0.15
CA TYR A 272 20.49 -1.49 -0.96
C TYR A 272 21.17 -2.32 -2.05
N ASP A 273 22.38 -1.95 -2.47
CA ASP A 273 23.13 -2.66 -3.51
C ASP A 273 23.40 -4.13 -3.14
N CYS A 274 23.74 -4.36 -1.87
CA CYS A 274 23.89 -5.69 -1.29
C CYS A 274 22.57 -6.47 -1.30
N LEU A 275 21.47 -5.84 -0.87
CA LEU A 275 20.13 -6.45 -0.80
C LEU A 275 19.57 -6.78 -2.19
N SER A 276 19.72 -5.88 -3.15
CA SER A 276 19.30 -6.07 -4.55
C SER A 276 20.09 -7.20 -5.22
N SER A 277 21.41 -7.24 -5.02
CA SER A 277 22.24 -8.37 -5.46
C SER A 277 21.81 -9.70 -4.82
N TYR A 278 21.41 -9.65 -3.55
CA TYR A 278 20.94 -10.81 -2.82
C TYR A 278 19.58 -11.30 -3.36
N ARG A 279 18.63 -10.39 -3.68
CA ARG A 279 17.35 -10.70 -4.33
C ARG A 279 17.55 -11.52 -5.61
N SER A 280 18.47 -11.10 -6.49
CA SER A 280 18.76 -11.85 -7.72
C SER A 280 19.29 -13.26 -7.45
N LYS A 281 20.14 -13.43 -6.42
CA LYS A 281 20.72 -14.74 -6.08
C LYS A 281 19.67 -15.72 -5.52
N ILE A 282 18.75 -15.25 -4.67
CA ILE A 282 17.74 -16.13 -4.07
C ILE A 282 16.63 -16.56 -5.04
N ALA A 283 16.49 -15.89 -6.19
CA ALA A 283 15.60 -16.32 -7.26
C ALA A 283 16.10 -17.59 -7.97
N HIS A 284 17.39 -17.92 -7.84
CA HIS A 284 17.98 -19.10 -8.46
C HIS A 284 18.06 -20.28 -7.46
N PRO A 285 17.55 -21.49 -7.82
CA PRO A 285 17.51 -22.66 -6.92
C PRO A 285 18.87 -23.09 -6.35
N SER A 286 19.97 -22.82 -7.07
CA SER A 286 21.34 -23.21 -6.72
C SER A 286 21.89 -22.53 -5.44
N HIS A 287 21.20 -21.51 -4.92
CA HIS A 287 21.68 -20.73 -3.77
C HIS A 287 20.98 -21.05 -2.43
N SER A 288 20.43 -22.26 -2.29
CA SER A 288 19.71 -22.72 -1.08
C SER A 288 20.47 -22.54 0.25
N LYS A 289 21.81 -22.62 0.24
CA LYS A 289 22.66 -22.45 1.45
C LYS A 289 22.53 -21.07 2.09
N LYS A 290 22.12 -20.03 1.34
CA LYS A 290 21.96 -18.66 1.85
C LYS A 290 20.61 -18.38 2.50
N LYS A 291 19.66 -19.32 2.49
CA LYS A 291 18.32 -19.14 3.06
C LYS A 291 18.34 -18.75 4.54
N LYS A 292 19.38 -19.12 5.30
CA LYS A 292 19.53 -18.75 6.72
C LYS A 292 19.66 -17.23 6.95
N GLU A 293 20.22 -16.49 5.99
CA GLU A 293 20.38 -15.03 6.09
C GLU A 293 19.12 -14.25 5.68
N LEU A 294 18.17 -14.91 5.00
CA LEU A 294 17.02 -14.26 4.38
C LEU A 294 16.16 -13.46 5.37
N PRO A 295 15.83 -13.94 6.58
CA PRO A 295 15.06 -13.14 7.55
C PRO A 295 15.75 -11.83 7.93
N SER A 296 17.07 -11.87 8.18
CA SER A 296 17.85 -10.66 8.51
C SER A 296 17.90 -9.68 7.34
N LYS A 297 18.11 -10.20 6.11
CA LYS A 297 18.11 -9.37 4.89
C LYS A 297 16.73 -8.75 4.62
N ALA A 298 15.65 -9.49 4.85
CA ALA A 298 14.28 -8.99 4.72
C ALA A 298 13.99 -7.86 5.71
N HIS A 299 14.39 -8.02 6.97
CA HIS A 299 14.24 -6.97 7.99
C HIS A 299 15.05 -5.72 7.65
N LYS A 300 16.29 -5.87 7.18
CA LYS A 300 17.12 -4.74 6.70
C LYS A 300 16.49 -4.00 5.52
N ALA A 301 15.95 -4.74 4.55
CA ALA A 301 15.25 -4.13 3.41
C ALA A 301 14.01 -3.36 3.85
N GLN A 302 13.22 -3.91 4.77
CA GLN A 302 12.05 -3.24 5.33
C GLN A 302 12.45 -1.96 6.07
N ASN A 303 13.48 -2.03 6.92
CA ASN A 303 13.99 -0.85 7.63
C ASN A 303 14.49 0.23 6.68
N LEU A 304 15.16 -0.17 5.60
CA LEU A 304 15.62 0.76 4.57
C LEU A 304 14.43 1.39 3.82
N ALA A 305 13.45 0.59 3.41
CA ALA A 305 12.24 1.06 2.74
C ALA A 305 11.45 2.07 3.59
N ARG A 306 11.42 1.89 4.91
CA ARG A 306 10.76 2.82 5.85
C ARG A 306 11.44 4.20 5.92
N LYS A 307 12.77 4.24 5.80
CA LYS A 307 13.54 5.48 5.93
C LYS A 307 13.30 6.43 4.76
N VAL A 308 13.05 5.87 3.58
CA VAL A 308 12.79 6.56 2.32
C VAL A 308 11.41 7.21 2.36
#